data_AF-A0A1V4RSJ4-F1
#
_entry.id   AF-A0A1V4RSJ4-F1
#
_cell.length_a   1.000
_cell.length_b   1.000
_cell.length_c   1.000
_cell.angle_alpha   90.00
_cell.angle_beta   90.00
_cell.angle_gamma   90.00
#
_symmetry.space_group_name_H-M   'P 1'
#
loop_
_entity.id
_entity.type
_entity.pdbx_description
1 polymer ?
#
loop_
_entity_poly.entity_id
_entity_poly.type
_entity_poly.pdbx_seq_one_letter_code
_entity_poly.pdbx_strand_id
1 'polypeptide(L)'
;MSSYRFNKFQKEVEENVQTVIDLAGKMLKEKDDPWLHFYIGAALGSYYYWRTAKSKFLRLITFWMRDKRELGLKQLRFAIEHGRYAPNEASYVLLMALFNEKKYADAEVILEEILSRKKTSSLSDYYFRGRLVAQSGNWPEVETAFRTILNKIENYKFTSIGYQVECKYWIARAVSEQGHKAQALQIAREAQLQSKQRNKEEEIESIIENFGQIKKNLEKLIKELKKANRKSVGS
;
A
#
# COMPACT_ATOMS: atom_id res chain seq x y z
N MET A 1 -9.77 9.08 -7.51
CA MET A 1 -8.95 9.67 -8.58
C MET A 1 -9.71 9.47 -9.87
N SER A 2 -10.22 10.54 -10.47
CA SER A 2 -10.83 10.51 -11.80
C SER A 2 -10.04 11.53 -12.60
N SER A 3 -9.02 11.09 -13.34
CA SER A 3 -8.41 11.96 -14.34
C SER A 3 -9.32 11.96 -15.56
N TYR A 4 -9.41 13.10 -16.25
CA TYR A 4 -10.18 13.27 -17.50
C TYR A 4 -9.86 12.18 -18.54
N ARG A 5 -8.61 11.69 -18.57
CA ARG A 5 -8.17 10.60 -19.46
C ARG A 5 -8.77 9.24 -19.10
N PHE A 6 -9.00 8.95 -17.82
CA PHE A 6 -9.55 7.66 -17.40
C PHE A 6 -11.00 7.48 -17.82
N ASN A 7 -11.84 8.53 -17.75
CA ASN A 7 -13.25 8.43 -18.09
C ASN A 7 -13.52 8.35 -19.61
N LYS A 8 -12.72 9.06 -20.42
CA LYS A 8 -12.92 9.10 -21.89
C LYS A 8 -12.63 7.76 -22.57
N PHE A 9 -11.61 7.05 -22.11
CA PHE A 9 -11.15 5.80 -22.72
C PHE A 9 -11.44 4.56 -21.87
N GLN A 10 -12.25 4.69 -20.81
CA GLN A 10 -12.48 3.60 -19.86
C GLN A 10 -12.98 2.33 -20.56
N LYS A 11 -13.97 2.48 -21.44
CA LYS A 11 -14.60 1.37 -22.16
C LYS A 11 -13.64 0.69 -23.12
N GLU A 12 -12.86 1.47 -23.86
CA GLU A 12 -11.86 0.95 -24.80
C GLU A 12 -10.72 0.22 -24.05
N VAL A 13 -10.26 0.78 -22.92
CA VAL A 13 -9.28 0.10 -22.05
C VAL A 13 -9.86 -1.19 -21.48
N GLU A 14 -11.14 -1.19 -21.09
CA GLU A 14 -11.86 -2.39 -20.62
C GLU A 14 -11.91 -3.49 -21.67
N GLU A 15 -12.30 -3.15 -22.89
CA GLU A 15 -12.43 -4.08 -24.03
C GLU A 15 -11.08 -4.63 -24.47
N ASN A 16 -10.06 -3.76 -24.56
CA ASN A 16 -8.70 -4.18 -24.91
C ASN A 16 -8.11 -5.10 -23.84
N VAL A 17 -8.30 -4.78 -22.57
CA VAL A 17 -7.87 -5.63 -21.45
C VAL A 17 -8.58 -6.99 -21.50
N GLN A 18 -9.89 -7.03 -21.71
CA GLN A 18 -10.65 -8.28 -21.82
C GLN A 18 -10.19 -9.13 -23.02
N THR A 19 -9.93 -8.49 -24.16
CA THR A 19 -9.44 -9.17 -25.37
C THR A 19 -8.07 -9.80 -25.12
N VAL A 20 -7.16 -9.08 -24.47
CA VAL A 20 -5.84 -9.61 -24.09
C VAL A 20 -5.98 -10.81 -23.16
N ILE A 21 -6.91 -10.77 -22.19
CA ILE A 21 -7.18 -11.90 -21.30
C ILE A 21 -7.67 -13.13 -22.08
N ASP A 22 -8.65 -12.95 -22.94
CA ASP A 22 -9.28 -14.05 -23.66
C ASP A 22 -8.28 -14.71 -24.64
N LEU A 23 -7.46 -13.89 -25.32
CA LEU A 23 -6.39 -14.36 -26.18
C LEU A 23 -5.31 -15.08 -25.37
N ALA A 24 -4.79 -14.44 -24.33
CA ALA A 24 -3.71 -15.00 -23.54
C ALA A 24 -4.16 -16.29 -22.81
N GLY A 25 -5.41 -16.35 -22.34
CA GLY A 25 -6.00 -17.55 -21.73
C GLY A 25 -6.21 -18.71 -22.71
N LYS A 26 -6.48 -18.44 -24.00
CA LYS A 26 -6.45 -19.47 -25.05
C LYS A 26 -5.03 -19.93 -25.31
N MET A 27 -4.10 -19.00 -25.47
CA MET A 27 -2.69 -19.32 -25.77
C MET A 27 -2.01 -20.12 -24.64
N LEU A 28 -2.33 -19.86 -23.37
CA LEU A 28 -1.81 -20.65 -22.25
C LEU A 28 -2.25 -22.12 -22.25
N LYS A 29 -3.38 -22.46 -22.90
CA LYS A 29 -3.79 -23.87 -23.04
C LYS A 29 -2.97 -24.63 -24.07
N GLU A 30 -2.38 -23.91 -25.01
CA GLU A 30 -1.66 -24.46 -26.15
C GLU A 30 -0.13 -24.40 -25.95
N LYS A 31 0.34 -23.41 -25.19
CA LYS A 31 1.77 -23.16 -24.97
C LYS A 31 2.04 -22.62 -23.58
N ASP A 32 2.97 -23.27 -22.89
CA ASP A 32 3.56 -22.74 -21.67
C ASP A 32 4.53 -21.60 -22.01
N ASP A 33 4.02 -20.36 -22.03
CA ASP A 33 4.77 -19.16 -22.39
C ASP A 33 4.95 -18.21 -21.18
N PRO A 34 6.20 -18.02 -20.71
CA PRO A 34 6.56 -17.08 -19.64
C PRO A 34 6.02 -15.66 -19.77
N TRP A 35 5.87 -15.12 -20.99
CA TRP A 35 5.33 -13.78 -21.20
C TRP A 35 3.82 -13.73 -21.00
N LEU A 36 3.10 -14.79 -21.35
CA LEU A 36 1.65 -14.87 -21.12
C LEU A 36 1.32 -14.92 -19.62
N HIS A 37 2.13 -15.64 -18.83
CA HIS A 37 2.01 -15.66 -17.36
C HIS A 37 2.19 -14.26 -16.75
N PHE A 38 3.14 -13.48 -17.27
CA PHE A 38 3.38 -12.09 -16.87
C PHE A 38 2.17 -11.18 -17.15
N TYR A 39 1.65 -11.18 -18.38
CA TYR A 39 0.52 -10.33 -18.75
C TYR A 39 -0.76 -10.73 -18.01
N ILE A 40 -1.08 -12.03 -17.90
CA ILE A 40 -2.32 -12.52 -17.28
C ILE A 40 -2.33 -12.34 -15.77
N GLY A 41 -1.22 -12.66 -15.09
CA GLY A 41 -1.25 -12.66 -13.64
C GLY A 41 -0.88 -11.31 -13.03
N ALA A 42 0.27 -10.75 -13.43
CA ALA A 42 0.77 -9.52 -12.82
C ALA A 42 0.00 -8.28 -13.30
N ALA A 43 -0.17 -8.08 -14.62
CA ALA A 43 -0.82 -6.87 -15.12
C ALA A 43 -2.36 -6.93 -14.98
N LEU A 44 -2.97 -8.03 -15.43
CA LEU A 44 -4.42 -8.18 -15.47
C LEU A 44 -5.01 -8.50 -14.09
N GLY A 45 -4.34 -9.32 -13.28
CA GLY A 45 -4.73 -9.56 -11.89
C GLY A 45 -4.72 -8.29 -11.04
N SER A 46 -3.66 -7.48 -11.17
CA SER A 46 -3.57 -6.14 -10.57
C SER A 46 -4.72 -5.24 -11.01
N TYR A 47 -4.99 -5.19 -12.31
CA TYR A 47 -6.04 -4.37 -12.88
C TYR A 47 -7.42 -4.74 -12.34
N TYR A 48 -7.79 -6.02 -12.37
CA TYR A 48 -9.10 -6.45 -11.89
C TYR A 48 -9.30 -6.22 -10.41
N TYR A 49 -8.27 -6.45 -9.59
CA TYR A 49 -8.37 -6.18 -8.16
C TYR A 49 -8.54 -4.68 -7.89
N TRP A 50 -7.62 -3.85 -8.39
CA TRP A 50 -7.58 -2.42 -8.03
C TRP A 50 -8.71 -1.60 -8.66
N ARG A 51 -9.16 -1.96 -9.88
CA ARG A 51 -10.35 -1.38 -10.51
C ARG A 51 -11.53 -1.45 -9.56
N THR A 52 -11.80 -2.64 -9.03
CA THR A 52 -12.99 -2.86 -8.19
C THR A 52 -12.77 -2.31 -6.78
N ALA A 53 -11.59 -2.52 -6.19
CA ALA A 53 -11.29 -2.10 -4.81
C ALA A 53 -11.32 -0.57 -4.62
N LYS A 54 -10.86 0.22 -5.60
CA LYS A 54 -10.79 1.69 -5.48
C LYS A 54 -12.06 2.42 -5.93
N SER A 55 -13.05 1.70 -6.44
CA SER A 55 -14.22 2.29 -7.07
C SER A 55 -15.48 2.20 -6.22
N LYS A 56 -15.38 2.49 -4.90
CA LYS A 56 -16.52 2.43 -3.97
C LYS A 56 -17.74 3.22 -4.46
N PHE A 57 -17.52 4.38 -5.08
CA PHE A 57 -18.56 5.20 -5.72
C PHE A 57 -19.12 4.56 -7.00
N LEU A 58 -18.27 4.01 -7.88
CA LEU A 58 -18.76 3.31 -9.08
C LEU A 58 -19.61 2.09 -8.71
N ARG A 59 -19.28 1.32 -7.66
CA ARG A 59 -20.12 0.20 -7.22
C ARG A 59 -21.55 0.63 -6.86
N LEU A 60 -21.74 1.86 -6.38
CA LEU A 60 -23.06 2.35 -5.99
C LEU A 60 -23.93 2.68 -7.23
N ILE A 61 -23.30 3.06 -8.34
CA ILE A 61 -23.98 3.52 -9.57
C ILE A 61 -23.85 2.56 -10.77
N THR A 62 -23.00 1.53 -10.67
CA THR A 62 -22.73 0.55 -11.74
C THR A 62 -23.02 -0.87 -11.26
N PHE A 63 -24.29 -1.16 -11.00
CA PHE A 63 -24.75 -2.50 -10.59
C PHE A 63 -24.43 -3.60 -11.63
N TRP A 64 -24.15 -3.23 -12.89
CA TRP A 64 -23.74 -4.13 -13.96
C TRP A 64 -22.25 -4.50 -13.94
N MET A 65 -21.40 -3.77 -13.20
CA MET A 65 -19.98 -4.12 -13.07
C MET A 65 -19.80 -5.25 -12.05
N ARG A 66 -19.49 -6.45 -12.53
CA ARG A 66 -19.21 -7.62 -11.69
C ARG A 66 -17.96 -7.39 -10.82
N ASP A 67 -18.05 -7.76 -9.55
CA ASP A 67 -16.89 -7.79 -8.65
C ASP A 67 -15.91 -8.88 -9.12
N LYS A 68 -14.71 -8.47 -9.53
CA LYS A 68 -13.65 -9.38 -10.04
C LYS A 68 -12.44 -9.46 -9.10
N ARG A 69 -12.56 -9.03 -7.83
CA ARG A 69 -11.43 -9.05 -6.89
C ARG A 69 -10.88 -10.45 -6.66
N GLU A 70 -11.75 -11.43 -6.44
CA GLU A 70 -11.33 -12.84 -6.27
C GLU A 70 -10.65 -13.39 -7.52
N LEU A 71 -11.13 -13.03 -8.71
CA LEU A 71 -10.46 -13.41 -9.96
C LEU A 71 -9.05 -12.78 -10.03
N GLY A 72 -8.92 -11.49 -9.70
CA GLY A 72 -7.64 -10.80 -9.67
C GLY A 72 -6.65 -11.44 -8.68
N LEU A 73 -7.12 -11.82 -7.49
CA LEU A 73 -6.30 -12.54 -6.50
C LEU A 73 -5.83 -13.91 -7.02
N LYS A 74 -6.71 -14.68 -7.67
CA LYS A 74 -6.35 -15.97 -8.28
C LYS A 74 -5.30 -15.80 -9.39
N GLN A 75 -5.45 -14.78 -10.22
CA GLN A 75 -4.49 -14.47 -11.30
C GLN A 75 -3.12 -14.04 -10.75
N LEU A 76 -3.09 -13.25 -9.67
CA LEU A 76 -1.84 -12.88 -9.00
C LEU A 76 -1.12 -14.12 -8.45
N ARG A 77 -1.84 -15.02 -7.75
CA ARG A 77 -1.28 -16.29 -7.26
C ARG A 77 -0.72 -17.14 -8.40
N PHE A 78 -1.47 -17.27 -9.49
CA PHE A 78 -1.03 -17.99 -10.67
C PHE A 78 0.28 -17.44 -11.25
N ALA A 79 0.44 -16.11 -11.35
CA ALA A 79 1.71 -15.50 -11.79
C ALA A 79 2.88 -15.72 -10.82
N ILE A 80 2.62 -15.82 -9.51
CA ILE A 80 3.66 -16.10 -8.52
C ILE A 80 4.15 -17.55 -8.67
N GLU A 81 3.21 -18.48 -8.89
CA GLU A 81 3.50 -19.92 -9.00
C GLU A 81 4.14 -20.30 -10.34
N HIS A 82 3.70 -19.69 -11.44
CA HIS A 82 4.07 -20.12 -12.81
C HIS A 82 4.87 -19.06 -13.58
N GLY A 83 4.92 -17.81 -13.08
CA GLY A 83 5.57 -16.71 -13.77
C GLY A 83 7.09 -16.78 -13.68
N ARG A 84 7.76 -16.75 -14.83
CA ARG A 84 9.23 -16.70 -14.91
C ARG A 84 9.81 -15.30 -14.68
N TYR A 85 9.07 -14.25 -15.04
CA TYR A 85 9.63 -12.90 -15.16
C TYR A 85 9.26 -11.93 -14.04
N ALA A 86 8.04 -12.02 -13.49
CA ALA A 86 7.61 -11.09 -12.45
C ALA A 86 6.89 -11.73 -11.23
N PRO A 87 7.36 -12.89 -10.72
CA PRO A 87 6.76 -13.46 -9.52
C PRO A 87 6.95 -12.54 -8.29
N ASN A 88 8.03 -11.77 -8.24
CA ASN A 88 8.30 -10.85 -7.13
C ASN A 88 7.35 -9.65 -7.13
N GLU A 89 7.13 -9.03 -8.29
CA GLU A 89 6.21 -7.91 -8.46
C GLU A 89 4.77 -8.36 -8.20
N ALA A 90 4.38 -9.52 -8.74
CA ALA A 90 3.07 -10.12 -8.47
C ALA A 90 2.87 -10.40 -6.96
N SER A 91 3.91 -10.85 -6.26
CA SER A 91 3.88 -11.06 -4.81
C SER A 91 3.62 -9.75 -4.05
N TYR A 92 4.27 -8.64 -4.43
CA TYR A 92 3.98 -7.35 -3.82
C TYR A 92 2.56 -6.86 -4.09
N VAL A 93 2.04 -7.05 -5.31
CA VAL A 93 0.66 -6.64 -5.59
C VAL A 93 -0.34 -7.50 -4.82
N LEU A 94 -0.08 -8.81 -4.70
CA LEU A 94 -0.87 -9.71 -3.87
C LEU A 94 -0.83 -9.29 -2.40
N LEU A 95 0.36 -9.01 -1.86
CA LEU A 95 0.57 -8.49 -0.51
C LEU A 95 -0.27 -7.23 -0.26
N MET A 96 -0.23 -6.25 -1.17
CA MET A 96 -1.03 -5.04 -1.07
C MET A 96 -2.54 -5.30 -1.12
N ALA A 97 -2.98 -6.24 -1.97
CA ALA A 97 -4.37 -6.61 -2.11
C ALA A 97 -4.90 -7.30 -0.84
N LEU A 98 -4.14 -8.25 -0.29
CA LEU A 98 -4.47 -8.92 0.97
C LEU A 98 -4.51 -7.94 2.13
N PHE A 99 -3.54 -7.02 2.20
CA PHE A 99 -3.54 -5.94 3.20
C PHE A 99 -4.79 -5.05 3.08
N ASN A 100 -5.19 -4.68 1.86
CA ASN A 100 -6.38 -3.86 1.61
C ASN A 100 -7.69 -4.60 1.96
N GLU A 101 -7.76 -5.92 1.78
CA GLU A 101 -8.87 -6.77 2.26
C GLU A 101 -8.79 -7.09 3.76
N LYS A 102 -7.79 -6.56 4.48
CA LYS A 102 -7.53 -6.84 5.91
C LYS A 102 -7.22 -8.32 6.22
N LYS A 103 -6.78 -9.08 5.22
CA LYS A 103 -6.29 -10.46 5.38
C LYS A 103 -4.83 -10.42 5.83
N TYR A 104 -4.59 -9.93 7.05
CA TYR A 104 -3.23 -9.61 7.53
C TYR A 104 -2.35 -10.85 7.70
N ALA A 105 -2.90 -11.97 8.18
CA ALA A 105 -2.16 -13.22 8.29
C ALA A 105 -1.69 -13.73 6.91
N ASP A 106 -2.58 -13.74 5.91
CA ASP A 106 -2.21 -14.12 4.55
C ASP A 106 -1.15 -13.17 3.96
N ALA A 107 -1.28 -11.86 4.23
CA ALA A 107 -0.32 -10.85 3.80
C ALA A 107 1.06 -11.07 4.44
N GLU A 108 1.11 -11.45 5.71
CA GLU A 108 2.35 -11.76 6.43
C GLU A 108 3.08 -12.96 5.80
N VAL A 109 2.36 -14.04 5.48
CA VAL A 109 2.92 -15.20 4.76
C VAL A 109 3.57 -14.77 3.44
N ILE A 110 2.88 -13.96 2.64
CA ILE A 110 3.44 -13.46 1.36
C ILE A 110 4.68 -12.59 1.60
N LEU A 111 4.69 -11.75 2.63
CA LEU A 111 5.86 -10.93 2.96
C LEU A 111 7.06 -11.80 3.38
N GLU A 112 6.84 -12.83 4.19
CA GLU A 112 7.89 -13.78 4.58
C GLU A 112 8.46 -14.52 3.39
N GLU A 113 7.61 -14.98 2.46
CA GLU A 113 8.04 -15.58 1.20
C GLU A 113 8.92 -14.62 0.37
N ILE A 114 8.51 -13.35 0.23
CA ILE A 114 9.30 -12.32 -0.46
C ILE A 114 10.67 -12.14 0.21
N LEU A 115 10.69 -12.06 1.54
CA LEU A 115 11.92 -11.83 2.31
C LEU A 115 12.87 -13.02 2.26
N SER A 116 12.36 -14.26 2.27
CA SER A 116 13.17 -15.49 2.20
C SER A 116 14.03 -15.59 0.94
N ARG A 117 13.63 -14.90 -0.13
CA ARG A 117 14.30 -14.92 -1.44
C ARG A 117 15.33 -13.79 -1.59
N LYS A 118 15.47 -12.91 -0.61
CA LYS A 118 16.29 -11.70 -0.70
C LYS A 118 17.43 -11.70 0.30
N LYS A 119 18.57 -11.16 -0.14
CA LYS A 119 19.71 -10.90 0.76
C LYS A 119 19.55 -9.63 1.59
N THR A 120 18.82 -8.64 1.06
CA THR A 120 18.65 -7.32 1.69
C THR A 120 17.23 -6.81 1.54
N SER A 121 16.73 -6.13 2.58
CA SER A 121 15.38 -5.56 2.61
C SER A 121 15.32 -4.19 1.91
N SER A 122 14.32 -4.05 1.04
CA SER A 122 13.94 -2.81 0.36
C SER A 122 13.08 -1.90 1.26
N LEU A 123 12.81 -0.67 0.81
CA LEU A 123 11.89 0.23 1.53
C LEU A 123 10.47 -0.34 1.65
N SER A 124 9.99 -1.00 0.59
CA SER A 124 8.68 -1.65 0.58
C SER A 124 8.59 -2.77 1.61
N ASP A 125 9.68 -3.51 1.81
CA ASP A 125 9.74 -4.59 2.82
C ASP A 125 9.56 -4.04 4.23
N TYR A 126 10.32 -2.98 4.59
CA TYR A 126 10.14 -2.31 5.87
C TYR A 126 8.74 -1.71 6.01
N TYR A 127 8.20 -1.13 4.93
CA TYR A 127 6.87 -0.52 4.96
C TYR A 127 5.80 -1.55 5.30
N PHE A 128 5.72 -2.66 4.55
CA PHE A 128 4.71 -3.69 4.82
C PHE A 128 4.93 -4.39 6.15
N ARG A 129 6.18 -4.64 6.54
CA ARG A 129 6.50 -5.19 7.87
C ARG A 129 5.96 -4.30 8.98
N GLY A 130 6.31 -3.00 8.97
CA GLY A 130 5.83 -2.04 9.96
C GLY A 130 4.29 -1.93 9.97
N ARG A 131 3.64 -1.99 8.81
CA ARG A 131 2.17 -1.93 8.70
C ARG A 131 1.47 -3.18 9.21
N LEU A 132 2.05 -4.36 8.99
CA LEU A 132 1.49 -5.64 9.43
C LEU A 132 1.66 -5.84 10.94
N VAL A 133 2.86 -5.60 11.48
CA VAL A 133 3.12 -5.76 12.92
C VAL A 133 2.40 -4.71 13.77
N ALA A 134 2.01 -3.58 13.18
CA ALA A 134 1.09 -2.64 13.81
C ALA A 134 -0.30 -3.25 14.09
N GLN A 135 -0.73 -4.26 13.32
CA GLN A 135 -2.01 -4.95 13.55
C GLN A 135 -1.96 -5.88 14.77
N SER A 136 -0.80 -6.46 15.07
CA SER A 136 -0.56 -7.29 16.25
C SER A 136 -0.11 -6.48 17.48
N GLY A 137 0.08 -5.16 17.33
CA GLY A 137 0.47 -4.27 18.42
C GLY A 137 1.95 -4.33 18.80
N ASN A 138 2.82 -4.87 17.94
CA ASN A 138 4.28 -4.86 18.18
C ASN A 138 4.88 -3.49 17.85
N TRP A 139 4.59 -2.49 18.68
CA TRP A 139 4.97 -1.09 18.47
C TRP A 139 6.49 -0.84 18.37
N PRO A 140 7.36 -1.50 19.14
CA PRO A 140 8.81 -1.36 18.97
C PRO A 140 9.30 -1.71 17.55
N GLU A 141 8.70 -2.75 16.96
CA GLU A 141 9.02 -3.16 15.59
C GLU A 141 8.46 -2.19 14.53
N VAL A 142 7.25 -1.66 14.76
CA VAL A 142 6.70 -0.56 13.94
C VAL A 142 7.66 0.62 13.92
N GLU A 143 8.11 1.06 15.10
CA GLU A 143 9.03 2.19 15.23
C GLU A 143 10.33 1.92 14.47
N THR A 144 10.93 0.74 14.65
CA THR A 144 12.17 0.36 13.98
C THR A 144 12.01 0.39 12.47
N ALA A 145 10.96 -0.24 11.93
CA ALA A 145 10.70 -0.30 10.50
C ALA A 145 10.57 1.11 9.88
N PHE A 146 9.77 1.99 10.49
CA PHE A 146 9.55 3.33 9.94
C PHE A 146 10.73 4.29 10.16
N ARG A 147 11.52 4.12 11.23
CA ARG A 147 12.79 4.85 11.39
C ARG A 147 13.81 4.43 10.34
N THR A 148 13.91 3.12 10.04
CA THR A 148 14.79 2.63 8.99
C THR A 148 14.42 3.22 7.63
N ILE A 149 13.13 3.29 7.31
CA ILE A 149 12.66 3.95 6.07
C ILE A 149 13.04 5.42 6.10
N LEU A 150 12.68 6.14 7.16
CA LEU A 150 12.91 7.58 7.27
C LEU A 150 14.39 7.94 7.07
N ASN A 151 15.29 7.24 7.77
CA ASN A 151 16.73 7.45 7.65
C ASN A 151 17.25 7.20 6.22
N LYS A 152 16.67 6.25 5.49
CA LYS A 152 17.05 5.96 4.10
C LYS A 152 16.55 7.02 3.12
N ILE A 153 15.34 7.56 3.34
CA ILE A 153 14.73 8.51 2.40
C ILE A 153 15.12 9.97 2.68
N GLU A 154 15.48 10.33 3.91
CA GLU A 154 15.93 11.69 4.24
C GLU A 154 17.28 12.03 3.59
N ASN A 155 18.10 11.01 3.32
CA ASN A 155 19.41 11.16 2.66
C ASN A 155 19.37 10.94 1.14
N TYR A 156 18.18 10.75 0.56
CA TYR A 156 18.05 10.43 -0.87
C TYR A 156 17.76 11.68 -1.71
N LYS A 157 18.31 11.73 -2.93
CA LYS A 157 18.17 12.88 -3.85
C LYS A 157 16.71 13.23 -4.18
N PHE A 158 15.86 12.21 -4.24
CA PHE A 158 14.42 12.36 -4.51
C PHE A 158 13.66 12.17 -3.21
N THR A 159 13.45 13.27 -2.49
CA THR A 159 12.70 13.28 -1.22
C THR A 159 11.21 13.38 -1.50
N SER A 160 10.41 12.50 -0.89
CA SER A 160 8.95 12.67 -0.84
C SER A 160 8.58 13.17 0.54
N ILE A 161 8.07 14.40 0.61
CA ILE A 161 7.60 14.99 1.86
C ILE A 161 6.43 14.18 2.41
N GLY A 162 5.53 13.74 1.53
CA GLY A 162 4.42 12.86 1.88
C GLY A 162 4.88 11.58 2.58
N TYR A 163 5.89 10.91 2.03
CA TYR A 163 6.38 9.66 2.59
C TYR A 163 7.11 9.85 3.93
N GLN A 164 7.89 10.93 4.05
CA GLN A 164 8.54 11.29 5.33
C GLN A 164 7.51 11.59 6.43
N VAL A 165 6.46 12.36 6.09
CA VAL A 165 5.37 12.66 7.03
C VAL A 165 4.60 11.41 7.44
N GLU A 166 4.37 10.47 6.52
CA GLU A 166 3.78 9.17 6.85
C GLU A 166 4.66 8.38 7.82
N CYS A 167 5.97 8.30 7.56
CA CYS A 167 6.90 7.63 8.47
C CYS A 167 6.88 8.27 9.85
N LYS A 168 6.94 9.60 9.94
CA LYS A 168 6.89 10.33 11.22
C LYS A 168 5.55 10.13 11.94
N TYR A 169 4.43 10.01 11.22
CA TYR A 169 3.15 9.64 11.81
C TYR A 169 3.21 8.25 12.47
N TRP A 170 3.70 7.23 11.76
CA TRP A 170 3.80 5.87 12.30
C TRP A 170 4.78 5.77 13.46
N ILE A 171 5.91 6.47 13.39
CA ILE A 171 6.87 6.59 14.51
C ILE A 171 6.18 7.24 15.72
N ALA A 172 5.51 8.39 15.54
CA ALA A 172 4.81 9.05 16.63
C ALA A 172 3.72 8.15 17.25
N ARG A 173 3.01 7.39 16.42
CA ARG A 173 2.01 6.43 16.92
C ARG A 173 2.68 5.34 17.76
N ALA A 174 3.72 4.70 17.24
CA ALA A 174 4.44 3.64 17.94
C ALA A 174 5.06 4.13 19.26
N VAL A 175 5.69 5.31 19.27
CA VAL A 175 6.27 5.94 20.46
C VAL A 175 5.17 6.27 21.49
N SER A 176 3.99 6.70 21.05
CA SER A 176 2.85 6.96 21.94
C SER A 176 2.34 5.68 22.61
N GLU A 177 2.22 4.59 21.85
CA GLU A 177 1.72 3.30 22.34
C GLU A 177 2.70 2.64 23.33
N GLN A 178 3.99 2.96 23.20
CA GLN A 178 5.03 2.60 24.18
C GLN A 178 5.04 3.51 25.43
N GLY A 179 4.11 4.47 25.53
CA GLY A 179 3.95 5.34 26.70
C GLY A 179 4.71 6.67 26.65
N HIS A 180 5.57 6.88 25.66
CA HIS A 180 6.39 8.09 25.52
C HIS A 180 5.62 9.26 24.85
N LYS A 181 4.50 9.66 25.47
CA LYS A 181 3.53 10.60 24.88
C LYS A 181 4.09 11.99 24.55
N ALA A 182 5.00 12.51 25.37
CA ALA A 182 5.61 13.82 25.13
C ALA A 182 6.48 13.81 23.85
N GLN A 183 7.32 12.78 23.71
CA GLN A 183 8.16 12.57 22.53
C GLN A 183 7.30 12.33 21.28
N ALA A 184 6.26 11.49 21.39
CA ALA A 184 5.30 11.27 20.31
C ALA A 184 4.64 12.58 19.84
N LEU A 185 4.27 13.46 20.78
CA LEU A 185 3.63 14.75 20.46
C LEU A 185 4.59 15.68 19.72
N GLN A 186 5.88 15.67 20.09
CA GLN A 186 6.90 16.43 19.39
C GLN A 186 7.04 15.96 17.94
N ILE A 187 7.27 14.66 17.73
CA ILE A 187 7.41 14.06 16.39
C ILE A 187 6.17 14.34 15.53
N ALA A 188 4.97 14.19 16.10
CA ALA A 188 3.73 14.45 15.39
C ALA A 188 3.57 15.93 14.98
N ARG A 189 4.02 16.88 15.81
CA ARG A 189 4.00 18.32 15.48
C ARG A 189 5.00 18.65 14.38
N GLU A 190 6.19 18.08 14.42
CA GLU A 190 7.20 18.23 13.37
C GLU A 190 6.66 17.70 12.03
N ALA A 191 6.05 16.51 12.04
CA ALA A 191 5.38 15.95 10.86
C ALA A 191 4.26 16.86 10.33
N GLN A 192 3.46 17.46 11.24
CA GLN A 192 2.37 18.36 10.84
C GLN A 192 2.92 19.63 10.19
N LEU A 193 4.01 20.20 10.72
CA LEU A 193 4.64 21.36 10.11
C LEU A 193 5.21 21.01 8.73
N GLN A 194 5.93 19.90 8.62
CA GLN A 194 6.51 19.41 7.38
C GLN A 194 5.44 19.10 6.32
N SER A 195 4.25 18.62 6.73
CA SER A 195 3.14 18.33 5.82
C SER A 195 2.69 19.52 4.96
N LYS A 196 2.98 20.75 5.40
CA LYS A 196 2.64 21.99 4.67
C LYS A 196 3.56 22.24 3.47
N GLN A 197 4.72 21.59 3.44
CA GLN A 197 5.72 21.75 2.37
C GLN A 197 5.49 20.76 1.22
N ARG A 198 4.52 19.85 1.36
CA ARG A 198 4.24 18.85 0.32
C ARG A 198 3.69 19.53 -0.93
N ASN A 199 4.31 19.24 -2.07
CA ASN A 199 3.76 19.51 -3.39
C ASN A 199 3.01 18.25 -3.87
N LYS A 200 1.70 18.37 -4.15
CA LYS A 200 0.88 17.21 -4.53
C LYS A 200 1.13 16.81 -5.98
N GLU A 201 1.47 17.77 -6.82
CA GLU A 201 1.70 17.62 -8.24
C GLU A 201 3.02 16.89 -8.54
N GLU A 202 3.96 16.93 -7.60
CA GLU A 202 5.29 16.32 -7.70
C GLU A 202 5.40 14.96 -6.97
N GLU A 203 4.37 14.56 -6.23
CA GLU A 203 4.42 13.36 -5.38
C GLU A 203 3.35 12.32 -5.73
N ILE A 204 3.76 11.06 -5.74
CA ILE A 204 2.87 9.91 -5.94
C ILE A 204 2.10 9.62 -4.65
N GLU A 205 0.81 9.36 -4.78
CA GLU A 205 -0.04 8.91 -3.67
C GLU A 205 0.13 7.41 -3.42
N SER A 206 0.19 6.99 -2.16
CA SER A 206 0.21 5.58 -1.81
C SER A 206 -1.11 4.89 -2.18
N ILE A 207 -0.99 3.64 -2.66
CA ILE A 207 -2.13 2.80 -3.00
C ILE A 207 -2.85 2.34 -1.74
N ILE A 208 -2.19 2.27 -0.58
CA ILE A 208 -2.82 1.84 0.68
C ILE A 208 -3.60 3.01 1.29
N GLU A 209 -2.93 4.13 1.56
CA GLU A 209 -3.51 5.33 2.15
C GLU A 209 -3.07 6.58 1.38
N ASN A 210 -4.01 7.45 1.03
CA ASN A 210 -3.66 8.74 0.45
C ASN A 210 -3.17 9.71 1.54
N PHE A 211 -2.41 10.72 1.11
CA PHE A 211 -1.83 11.72 2.01
C PHE A 211 -2.87 12.49 2.82
N GLY A 212 -4.05 12.72 2.25
CA GLY A 212 -5.17 13.34 2.98
C GLY A 212 -5.62 12.53 4.19
N GLN A 213 -5.63 11.19 4.08
CA GLN A 213 -5.93 10.31 5.20
C GLN A 213 -4.81 10.32 6.25
N ILE A 214 -3.55 10.31 5.81
CA ILE A 214 -2.38 10.40 6.70
C ILE A 214 -2.45 11.70 7.52
N LYS A 215 -2.74 12.84 6.87
CA LYS A 215 -2.89 14.13 7.55
C LYS A 215 -4.01 14.12 8.60
N LYS A 216 -5.17 13.54 8.26
CA LYS A 216 -6.29 13.39 9.21
C LYS A 216 -5.91 12.52 10.42
N ASN A 217 -5.22 11.41 10.18
CA ASN A 217 -4.76 10.50 11.23
C ASN A 217 -3.74 11.20 12.16
N LEU A 218 -2.82 11.98 11.56
CA LEU A 218 -1.85 12.79 12.29
C LEU A 218 -2.51 13.87 13.16
N GLU A 219 -3.48 14.61 12.62
CA GLU A 219 -4.23 15.61 13.37
C GLU A 219 -5.01 14.99 14.54
N LYS A 220 -5.59 13.81 14.34
CA LYS A 220 -6.27 13.04 15.39
C LYS A 220 -5.30 12.64 16.49
N LEU A 221 -4.14 12.07 16.13
CA LEU A 221 -3.09 11.68 17.07
C LEU A 221 -2.61 12.87 17.92
N ILE A 222 -2.37 14.03 17.30
CA ILE A 222 -1.98 15.26 18.02
C ILE A 222 -3.04 15.67 19.04
N LYS A 223 -4.33 15.59 18.69
CA LYS A 223 -5.44 15.90 19.62
C LYS A 223 -5.47 14.94 20.81
N GLU A 224 -5.31 13.64 20.56
CA GLU A 224 -5.26 12.59 21.60
C GLU A 224 -4.10 12.83 22.56
N LEU A 225 -2.89 13.06 22.02
CA LEU A 225 -1.68 13.31 22.81
C LEU A 225 -1.76 14.59 23.63
N LYS A 226 -2.30 15.69 23.08
CA LYS A 226 -2.53 16.94 23.83
C LYS A 226 -3.48 16.72 25.01
N LYS A 227 -4.55 15.96 24.81
CA LYS A 227 -5.52 15.65 25.88
C LYS A 227 -4.88 14.83 26.99
N ALA A 228 -4.06 13.83 26.62
CA ALA A 228 -3.34 13.00 27.59
C ALA A 228 -2.33 13.83 28.39
N ASN A 229 -1.58 14.74 27.74
CA ASN A 229 -0.55 15.56 28.39
C ASN A 229 -1.14 16.59 29.37
N ARG A 230 -2.35 17.10 29.09
CA ARG A 230 -3.04 18.00 30.05
C ARG A 230 -3.47 17.27 31.33
N LYS A 231 -3.79 15.98 31.24
CA LYS A 231 -4.20 15.18 32.40
C LYS A 231 -3.03 14.84 33.32
N SER A 232 -1.83 14.65 32.78
CA SER A 232 -0.62 14.33 33.56
C SER A 232 0.01 15.54 34.26
N VAL A 233 -0.32 16.76 33.85
CA VAL A 233 0.17 18.00 34.50
C VAL A 233 -0.80 18.51 35.57
N GLY A 234 -2.05 18.03 35.56
CA GLY A 234 -3.09 18.40 36.53
C GLY A 234 -3.33 17.37 37.63
N SER A 235 -2.48 16.34 37.73
CA SER A 235 -2.45 15.29 38.76
C SER A 235 -1.15 15.38 39.53
#